data_AF-A0A6M0CGH8-F1
#
_entry.id   AF-A0A6M0CGH8-F1
#
_cell.length_a   1.000
_cell.length_b   1.000
_cell.length_c   1.000
_cell.angle_alpha   90.00
_cell.angle_beta   90.00
_cell.angle_gamma   90.00
#
_symmetry.space_group_name_H-M   'P 1'
#
loop_
_entity.id
_entity.type
_entity.pdbx_description
1 polymer ?
#
loop_
_entity_poly.entity_id
_entity_poly.type
_entity_poly.pdbx_seq_one_letter_code
_entity_poly.pdbx_strand_id
1 'polypeptide(L)'
;MSYMIKISLLLNIFVLAPVCYGLLSKASWVDVSYGSATAARGILLSVYIAILLSSILLFFKADPKFVAALLFAQVIYKLTTPFTVGTVTNSVVISNLFIAFFHTVTLFIIWKEGHI
;
A
#
# COMPACT_ATOMS: atom_id res chain seq x y z
N MET A 1 1.41 15.88 12.71
CA MET A 1 1.75 15.71 11.28
C MET A 1 2.95 14.80 10.94
N SER A 2 4.21 15.27 11.06
CA SER A 2 5.37 14.60 10.42
C SER A 2 5.56 13.15 10.86
N TYR A 3 5.30 12.83 12.14
CA TYR A 3 5.38 11.47 12.65
C TYR A 3 4.37 10.54 12.00
N MET A 4 3.08 10.89 11.93
CA MET A 4 2.05 10.03 11.30
C MET A 4 2.28 9.83 9.80
N ILE A 5 2.74 10.88 9.11
CA ILE A 5 3.17 10.82 7.71
C ILE A 5 4.33 9.82 7.56
N LYS A 6 5.40 10.01 8.35
CA LYS A 6 6.58 9.13 8.31
C LYS A 6 6.22 7.69 8.67
N ILE A 7 5.39 7.47 9.69
CA ILE A 7 4.93 6.13 10.09
C ILE A 7 4.11 5.48 8.97
N SER A 8 3.24 6.23 8.29
CA SER A 8 2.47 5.70 7.15
C SER A 8 3.36 5.33 5.96
N LEU A 9 4.34 6.17 5.64
CA LEU A 9 5.32 5.87 4.60
C LEU A 9 6.20 4.67 4.98
N LEU A 10 6.60 4.59 6.25
CA LEU A 10 7.37 3.49 6.79
C LEU A 10 6.57 2.17 6.73
N LEU A 11 5.27 2.21 7.04
CA LEU A 11 4.37 1.07 6.91
C LEU A 11 4.30 0.59 5.45
N ASN A 12 4.18 1.50 4.48
CA ASN A 12 4.25 1.13 3.06
C ASN A 12 5.56 0.43 2.72
N ILE A 13 6.68 0.97 3.18
CA ILE A 13 8.00 0.40 2.92
C ILE A 13 8.12 -0.99 3.55
N PHE A 14 7.78 -1.14 4.83
CA PHE A 14 7.87 -2.42 5.54
C PHE A 14 6.95 -3.49 5.01
N VAL A 15 5.78 -3.14 4.47
CA VAL A 15 4.86 -4.12 3.88
C VAL A 15 5.21 -4.40 2.43
N LEU A 16 5.47 -3.38 1.62
CA LEU A 16 5.70 -3.57 0.18
C LEU A 16 7.08 -4.13 -0.13
N ALA A 17 8.13 -3.82 0.64
CA ALA A 17 9.45 -4.40 0.40
C ALA A 17 9.45 -5.95 0.42
N PRO A 18 8.95 -6.63 1.48
CA PRO A 18 8.87 -8.08 1.48
C PRO A 18 7.85 -8.64 0.47
N VAL A 19 6.75 -7.92 0.20
CA VAL A 19 5.78 -8.32 -0.84
C VAL A 19 6.40 -8.31 -2.23
N CYS A 20 7.06 -7.23 -2.61
CA CYS A 20 7.77 -7.11 -3.88
C CYS A 20 8.89 -8.15 -3.99
N TYR A 21 9.67 -8.35 -2.92
CA TYR A 21 10.71 -9.37 -2.88
C TYR A 21 10.12 -10.78 -3.05
N GLY A 22 9.03 -11.11 -2.37
CA GLY A 22 8.33 -12.39 -2.50
C GLY A 22 7.82 -12.62 -3.93
N LEU A 23 7.19 -11.60 -4.52
CA LEU A 23 6.67 -11.65 -5.90
C LEU A 23 7.81 -11.84 -6.93
N LEU A 24 8.94 -11.16 -6.76
CA LEU A 24 10.13 -11.29 -7.60
C LEU A 24 10.80 -12.67 -7.47
N SER A 25 10.93 -13.16 -6.24
CA SER A 25 11.55 -14.46 -5.93
C SER A 25 10.63 -15.66 -6.17
N LYS A 26 9.35 -15.42 -6.50
CA LYS A 26 8.31 -16.45 -6.67
C LYS A 26 8.21 -17.37 -5.44
N ALA A 27 8.24 -16.77 -4.25
CA ALA A 27 8.15 -17.51 -2.99
C ALA A 27 6.82 -18.28 -2.88
N SER A 28 6.84 -19.47 -2.27
CA SER A 28 5.68 -20.37 -2.22
C SER A 28 4.44 -19.76 -1.55
N TRP A 29 4.62 -18.91 -0.53
CA TRP A 29 3.51 -18.21 0.14
C TRP A 29 2.79 -17.21 -0.78
N VAL A 30 3.47 -16.72 -1.83
CA VAL A 30 2.91 -15.79 -2.80
C VAL A 30 1.89 -16.48 -3.67
N ASP A 31 2.12 -17.73 -4.08
CA ASP A 31 1.15 -18.47 -4.90
C ASP A 31 -0.16 -18.71 -4.13
N VAL A 32 -0.07 -18.92 -2.80
CA VAL A 32 -1.24 -19.05 -1.92
C VAL A 32 -2.00 -17.73 -1.77
N SER A 33 -1.28 -16.61 -1.70
CA SER A 33 -1.85 -15.30 -1.34
C SER A 33 -2.27 -14.47 -2.56
N TYR A 34 -1.54 -14.57 -3.67
CA TYR A 34 -1.68 -13.78 -4.90
C TYR A 34 -2.05 -14.62 -6.13
N GLY A 35 -2.12 -15.95 -5.99
CA GLY A 35 -2.36 -16.86 -7.12
C GLY A 35 -1.12 -17.06 -8.00
N SER A 36 -1.30 -17.78 -9.09
CA SER A 36 -0.22 -18.21 -10.00
C SER A 36 0.50 -17.06 -10.72
N ALA A 37 1.68 -17.35 -11.25
CA ALA A 37 2.48 -16.40 -12.02
C ALA A 37 1.80 -16.05 -13.36
N THR A 38 1.10 -14.92 -13.40
CA THR A 38 0.41 -14.42 -14.59
C THR A 38 0.86 -13.00 -14.94
N ALA A 39 0.50 -12.53 -16.14
CA ALA A 39 0.73 -11.14 -16.54
C ALA A 39 0.10 -10.14 -15.55
N ALA A 40 -1.09 -10.45 -15.03
CA ALA A 40 -1.77 -9.62 -14.02
C ALA A 40 -0.94 -9.49 -12.73
N ARG A 41 -0.31 -10.58 -12.27
CA ARG A 41 0.60 -10.55 -11.11
C ARG A 41 1.85 -9.70 -11.37
N GLY A 42 2.37 -9.72 -12.61
CA GLY A 42 3.46 -8.84 -13.03
C GLY A 42 3.09 -7.36 -13.03
N ILE A 43 1.88 -7.02 -13.52
CA ILE A 43 1.35 -5.64 -13.47
C ILE A 43 1.20 -5.18 -12.02
N LEU A 44 0.65 -6.02 -11.15
CA LEU A 44 0.51 -5.72 -9.73
C LEU A 44 1.87 -5.44 -9.07
N LEU A 45 2.88 -6.27 -9.36
CA LEU A 45 4.25 -6.05 -8.88
C LEU A 45 4.81 -4.70 -9.34
N SER A 46 4.59 -4.31 -10.60
CA SER A 46 5.04 -3.01 -11.11
C SER A 46 4.41 -1.84 -10.35
N VAL A 47 3.10 -1.91 -10.08
CA VAL A 47 2.38 -0.91 -9.27
C VAL A 47 2.91 -0.88 -7.84
N TYR A 48 3.15 -2.03 -7.21
CA TYR A 48 3.70 -2.11 -5.85
C TYR A 48 5.13 -1.56 -5.76
N ILE A 49 5.98 -1.80 -6.76
CA ILE A 49 7.31 -1.19 -6.85
C ILE A 49 7.18 0.33 -6.98
N ALA A 50 6.27 0.84 -7.81
CA ALA A 50 6.05 2.27 -7.94
C ALA A 50 5.65 2.90 -6.59
N ILE A 51 4.69 2.30 -5.87
CA ILE A 51 4.26 2.78 -4.55
C ILE A 51 5.41 2.71 -3.54
N LEU A 52 6.22 1.63 -3.55
CA LEU A 52 7.37 1.47 -2.68
C LEU A 52 8.42 2.58 -2.93
N LEU A 53 8.80 2.80 -4.19
CA LEU A 53 9.78 3.83 -4.56
C LEU A 53 9.27 5.24 -4.25
N SER A 54 8.00 5.53 -4.56
CA SER A 54 7.36 6.80 -4.16
C SER A 54 7.35 6.98 -2.64
N SER A 55 7.10 5.91 -1.89
CA SER A 55 7.11 5.97 -0.42
C SER A 55 8.51 6.25 0.13
N ILE A 56 9.56 5.63 -0.43
CA ILE A 56 10.96 5.89 -0.07
C ILE A 56 11.33 7.34 -0.37
N LEU A 57 11.00 7.84 -1.57
CA LEU A 57 11.29 9.22 -1.96
C LEU A 57 10.62 10.22 -1.01
N LEU A 58 9.31 10.05 -0.76
CA LEU A 58 8.53 10.93 0.11
C LEU A 58 8.91 10.79 1.58
N PHE A 59 9.54 9.67 1.99
CA PHE A 59 10.04 9.52 3.36
C PHE A 59 11.18 10.51 3.66
N PHE A 60 12.08 10.73 2.69
CA PHE A 60 13.17 11.69 2.82
C PHE A 60 12.72 13.14 2.54
N LYS A 61 11.77 13.33 1.62
CA LYS A 61 11.23 14.66 1.27
C LYS A 61 9.71 14.68 1.40
N ALA A 62 9.24 14.70 2.65
CA ALA A 62 7.83 14.61 2.96
C ALA A 62 7.10 15.93 2.68
N ASP A 63 6.38 15.98 1.56
CA ASP A 63 5.35 16.98 1.30
C ASP A 63 3.97 16.37 1.61
N PRO A 64 3.20 16.94 2.55
CA PRO A 64 1.90 16.41 2.95
C PRO A 64 0.91 16.19 1.79
N LYS A 65 0.94 17.04 0.75
CA LYS A 65 0.02 16.93 -0.40
C LYS A 65 0.33 15.72 -1.26
N PHE A 66 1.61 15.50 -1.57
CA PHE A 66 2.03 14.33 -2.33
C PHE A 66 1.83 13.04 -1.54
N VAL A 67 2.07 13.06 -0.22
CA VAL A 67 1.76 11.91 0.63
C VAL A 67 0.27 11.64 0.66
N ALA A 68 -0.58 12.67 0.81
CA ALA A 68 -2.02 12.48 0.80
C ALA A 68 -2.51 11.86 -0.52
N ALA A 69 -2.03 12.34 -1.67
CA ALA A 69 -2.37 11.76 -2.96
C ALA A 69 -1.96 10.27 -3.05
N LEU A 70 -0.74 9.94 -2.60
CA LEU A 70 -0.25 8.56 -2.57
C LEU A 70 -1.09 7.67 -1.66
N LEU A 71 -1.37 8.11 -0.43
CA LEU A 71 -2.15 7.34 0.53
C LEU A 71 -3.61 7.18 0.10
N PHE A 72 -4.20 8.21 -0.51
CA PHE A 72 -5.57 8.18 -1.01
C PHE A 72 -5.77 7.14 -2.11
N ALA A 73 -4.88 7.12 -3.10
CA ALA A 73 -4.89 6.08 -4.13
C ALA A 73 -4.79 4.67 -3.52
N GLN A 74 -3.98 4.52 -2.47
CA GLN A 74 -3.86 3.25 -1.74
C GLN A 74 -5.14 2.87 -0.99
N VAL A 75 -5.76 3.81 -0.29
CA VAL A 75 -7.03 3.58 0.40
C VAL A 75 -8.10 3.10 -0.57
N ILE A 76 -8.24 3.76 -1.73
CA ILE A 76 -9.22 3.36 -2.74
C ILE A 76 -9.00 1.91 -3.18
N TYR A 77 -7.81 1.55 -3.68
CA TYR A 77 -7.62 0.20 -4.20
C TYR A 77 -7.74 -0.86 -3.10
N LYS A 78 -7.27 -0.55 -1.87
CA LYS A 78 -7.32 -1.49 -0.75
C LYS A 78 -8.76 -1.75 -0.29
N LEU A 79 -9.60 -0.71 -0.27
CA LEU A 79 -11.03 -0.85 0.04
C LEU A 79 -11.81 -1.55 -1.08
N THR A 80 -11.39 -1.41 -2.34
CA THR A 80 -12.04 -2.12 -3.45
C THR A 80 -11.53 -3.57 -3.62
N THR A 81 -10.38 -3.93 -3.02
CA THR A 81 -9.76 -5.27 -3.15
C THR A 81 -10.69 -6.43 -2.76
N PRO A 82 -11.49 -6.40 -1.67
CA PRO A 82 -12.38 -7.51 -1.34
C PRO A 82 -13.40 -7.83 -2.44
N PHE A 83 -13.86 -6.80 -3.16
CA PHE A 83 -14.85 -6.94 -4.23
C PHE A 83 -14.20 -7.47 -5.52
N THR A 84 -13.00 -7.00 -5.85
CA THR A 84 -12.28 -7.43 -7.07
C THR A 84 -11.67 -8.81 -6.93
N VAL A 85 -11.23 -9.19 -5.72
CA VAL A 85 -10.72 -10.53 -5.41
C VAL A 85 -11.88 -11.50 -5.13
N GLY A 86 -13.05 -11.00 -4.72
CA GLY A 86 -14.24 -11.83 -4.46
C GLY A 86 -14.19 -12.57 -3.12
N THR A 87 -13.32 -12.19 -2.19
CA THR A 87 -13.25 -12.76 -0.85
C THR A 87 -12.67 -11.79 0.18
N VAL A 88 -13.08 -11.93 1.43
CA VAL A 88 -12.52 -11.23 2.60
C VAL A 88 -11.53 -12.09 3.40
N THR A 89 -11.43 -13.38 3.10
CA THR A 89 -10.58 -14.33 3.87
C THR A 89 -9.16 -14.43 3.34
N ASN A 90 -8.87 -13.83 2.19
CA ASN A 90 -7.53 -13.79 1.63
C ASN A 90 -6.60 -12.93 2.52
N SER A 91 -5.40 -13.43 2.82
CA SER A 91 -4.41 -12.79 3.69
C SER A 91 -4.01 -11.38 3.23
N VAL A 92 -3.91 -11.17 1.91
CA VAL A 92 -3.60 -9.86 1.30
C VAL A 92 -4.78 -8.90 1.47
N VAL A 93 -6.00 -9.38 1.26
CA VAL A 93 -7.22 -8.57 1.44
C VAL A 93 -7.32 -8.07 2.88
N ILE A 94 -7.14 -8.96 3.85
CA ILE A 94 -7.15 -8.63 5.28
C ILE A 94 -6.08 -7.56 5.58
N SER A 95 -4.85 -7.79 5.11
CA SER A 95 -3.74 -6.84 5.29
C SER A 95 -4.04 -5.47 4.66
N ASN A 96 -4.64 -5.47 3.47
CA ASN A 96 -5.03 -4.26 2.76
C ASN A 96 -6.07 -3.46 3.56
N LEU A 97 -7.08 -4.10 4.15
CA LEU A 97 -8.10 -3.41 4.94
C LEU A 97 -7.51 -2.76 6.21
N PHE A 98 -6.62 -3.45 6.93
CA PHE A 98 -5.94 -2.87 8.09
C PHE A 98 -5.10 -1.63 7.72
N ILE A 99 -4.35 -1.72 6.62
CA ILE A 99 -3.51 -0.60 6.17
C ILE A 99 -4.40 0.55 5.64
N ALA A 100 -5.50 0.25 4.97
CA ALA A 100 -6.46 1.25 4.50
C ALA A 100 -7.05 2.04 5.68
N PHE A 101 -7.41 1.36 6.77
CA PHE A 101 -7.86 2.00 8.00
C PHE A 101 -6.79 2.95 8.55
N PHE A 102 -5.54 2.46 8.69
CA PHE A 102 -4.43 3.27 9.19
C PHE A 102 -4.17 4.52 8.31
N HIS A 103 -4.13 4.35 7.00
CA HIS A 103 -3.94 5.47 6.07
C HIS A 103 -5.11 6.46 6.08
N THR A 104 -6.35 5.99 6.28
CA THR A 104 -7.51 6.86 6.40
C THR A 104 -7.39 7.79 7.61
N VAL A 105 -6.89 7.29 8.73
CA VAL A 105 -6.58 8.13 9.90
C VAL A 105 -5.52 9.18 9.56
N THR A 106 -4.44 8.80 8.87
CA THR A 106 -3.42 9.76 8.44
C THR A 106 -3.97 10.81 7.49
N LEU A 107 -4.78 10.43 6.50
CA LEU A 107 -5.43 11.35 5.57
C LEU A 107 -6.35 12.35 6.31
N PHE A 108 -7.14 11.86 7.27
CA PHE A 108 -8.00 12.71 8.09
C PHE A 108 -7.19 13.74 8.88
N ILE A 109 -6.03 13.36 9.43
CA ILE A 109 -5.13 14.29 10.14
C ILE A 109 -4.58 15.35 9.17
N ILE A 110 -4.10 14.96 7.98
CA ILE A 110 -3.58 15.90 6.99
C ILE A 110 -4.67 16.91 6.57
N TRP A 111 -5.91 16.44 6.36
CA TRP A 111 -7.05 17.29 6.04
C TRP A 111 -7.41 18.25 7.18
N LYS A 112 -7.50 17.76 8.42
CA LYS A 112 -7.85 18.57 9.60
C LYS A 112 -6.84 19.70 9.84
N GLU A 113 -5.58 19.49 9.52
CA GLU A 113 -4.49 20.46 9.69
C GLU A 113 -4.40 21.48 8.53
N GLY A 114 -5.31 21.42 7.54
CA GLY A 114 -5.42 22.42 6.47
C GLY A 114 -4.38 22.29 5.35
N HIS A 115 -3.79 21.09 5.19
CA HIS A 115 -2.78 20.83 4.17
C HIS A 115 -3.36 20.28 2.84
N ILE A 116 -4.66 20.02 2.82
CA ILE A 116 -5.50 19.64 1.67
C ILE A 116 -6.93 20.09 1.93
#